data_AF-A0A7S7AH30-F1
#
_entry.id   AF-A0A7S7AH30-F1
#
_cell.length_a   1.000
_cell.length_b   1.000
_cell.length_c   1.000
_cell.angle_alpha   90.00
_cell.angle_beta   90.00
_cell.angle_gamma   90.00
#
_symmetry.space_group_name_H-M   'P 1'
#
loop_
_entity.id
_entity.type
_entity.pdbx_description
1 polymer ?
#
loop_
_entity_poly.entity_id
_entity_poly.type
_entity_poly.pdbx_seq_one_letter_code
_entity_poly.pdbx_strand_id
1 'polypeptide(L)'
;MNNILELMDMGWIGNKIDDITIAFGMFPKLKWLAIFYFIIAMLVMGFYLPFLKGIANFEIMQNIQPFYHLIAENFTVLRWGVLLIPAVILILGFLDVNDLYHEKLEKRGY
;
A
#
# COMPACT_ATOMS: atom_id res chain seq x y z
N MET A 1 13.24 26.89 23.40
CA MET A 1 11.90 26.78 22.79
C MET A 1 11.79 25.58 21.86
N ASN A 2 12.82 25.25 21.05
CA ASN A 2 12.81 24.05 20.18
C ASN A 2 12.66 22.70 20.92
N ASN A 3 13.29 22.52 22.09
CA ASN A 3 13.20 21.24 22.83
C ASN A 3 11.81 20.92 23.39
N ILE A 4 10.95 21.93 23.61
CA ILE A 4 9.58 21.69 24.13
C ILE A 4 8.65 21.27 22.99
N LEU A 5 8.84 21.80 21.79
CA LEU A 5 8.13 21.36 20.60
C LEU A 5 8.51 19.92 20.21
N GLU A 6 9.80 19.57 20.22
CA GLU A 6 10.23 18.19 19.93
C GLU A 6 9.69 17.17 20.95
N LEU A 7 9.66 17.51 22.24
CA LEU A 7 9.09 16.63 23.27
C LEU A 7 7.57 16.45 23.13
N MET A 8 6.87 17.52 22.72
CA MET A 8 5.42 17.48 22.49
C MET A 8 5.07 16.68 21.23
N ASP A 9 5.88 16.82 20.18
CA ASP A 9 5.72 16.10 18.91
C ASP A 9 6.05 14.60 19.07
N MET A 10 7.13 14.26 19.79
CA MET A 10 7.43 12.87 20.15
C MET A 10 6.34 12.25 21.03
N GLY A 11 5.74 13.01 21.95
CA GLY A 11 4.61 12.57 22.76
C GLY A 11 3.34 12.30 21.93
N TRP A 12 3.06 13.15 20.94
CA TRP A 12 1.91 12.97 20.04
C TRP A 12 2.07 11.76 19.12
N ILE A 13 3.27 11.55 18.56
CA ILE A 13 3.60 10.37 17.75
C ILE A 13 3.52 9.10 18.61
N GLY A 14 4.09 9.14 19.83
CA GLY A 14 4.06 8.01 20.75
C GLY A 14 2.63 7.59 21.12
N ASN A 15 1.79 8.55 21.51
CA ASN A 15 0.39 8.28 21.84
C ASN A 15 -0.38 7.67 20.65
N LYS A 16 -0.14 8.15 19.42
CA LYS A 16 -0.77 7.58 18.22
C LYS A 16 -0.30 6.16 17.91
N ILE A 17 0.98 5.86 18.13
CA ILE A 17 1.52 4.51 17.96
C ILE A 17 0.90 3.57 19.01
N ASP A 18 0.74 4.06 20.24
CA ASP A 18 0.09 3.30 21.31
C ASP A 18 -1.38 3.04 20.99
N ASP A 19 -2.11 4.03 20.48
CA ASP A 19 -3.51 3.87 20.04
C ASP A 19 -3.64 2.80 18.93
N ILE A 20 -2.73 2.80 17.95
CA ILE A 20 -2.68 1.78 16.89
C ILE A 20 -2.36 0.40 17.48
N THR A 21 -1.44 0.34 18.45
CA THR A 21 -1.05 -0.91 19.12
C THR A 21 -2.21 -1.49 19.92
N ILE A 22 -2.95 -0.64 20.64
CA ILE A 22 -4.16 -1.02 21.37
C ILE A 22 -5.25 -1.46 20.40
N ALA A 23 -5.47 -0.76 19.29
CA ALA A 23 -6.45 -1.13 18.26
C ALA A 23 -6.12 -2.50 17.62
N PHE A 24 -4.85 -2.75 17.30
CA PHE A 24 -4.40 -4.04 16.78
C PHE A 24 -4.42 -5.17 17.82
N GLY A 25 -4.18 -4.85 19.09
CA GLY A 25 -4.34 -5.79 20.20
C GLY A 25 -5.80 -6.16 20.45
N MET A 26 -6.70 -5.18 20.38
CA MET A 26 -8.14 -5.37 20.58
C MET A 26 -8.79 -6.13 19.41
N PHE A 27 -8.26 -5.98 18.20
CA PHE A 27 -8.83 -6.57 17.00
C PHE A 27 -7.77 -7.19 16.08
N PRO A 28 -7.40 -8.47 16.30
CA PRO A 28 -6.32 -9.12 15.55
C PRO A 28 -6.58 -9.20 14.03
N LYS A 29 -7.85 -9.20 13.60
CA LYS A 29 -8.20 -9.15 12.18
C LYS A 29 -7.70 -7.88 11.47
N LEU A 30 -7.66 -6.72 12.16
CA LEU A 30 -7.15 -5.47 11.56
C LEU A 30 -5.64 -5.57 11.29
N LYS A 31 -4.90 -6.17 12.23
CA LYS A 31 -3.47 -6.43 12.06
C LYS A 31 -3.20 -7.33 10.84
N TRP A 32 -3.95 -8.42 10.69
CA TRP A 32 -3.81 -9.32 9.54
C TRP A 32 -4.14 -8.63 8.21
N LEU A 33 -5.18 -7.78 8.19
CA LEU A 33 -5.55 -7.02 6.99
C LEU A 33 -4.46 -6.01 6.60
N ALA A 34 -3.92 -5.26 7.56
CA ALA A 34 -2.82 -4.33 7.33
C ALA A 34 -1.56 -5.06 6.81
N ILE A 35 -1.19 -6.19 7.41
CA ILE A 35 -0.07 -7.03 6.96
C ILE A 35 -0.32 -7.56 5.55
N PHE A 36 -1.53 -7.99 5.24
CA PHE A 36 -1.90 -8.48 3.91
C PHE A 36 -1.70 -7.41 2.84
N TYR A 37 -2.21 -6.20 3.06
CA TYR A 37 -2.02 -5.08 2.15
C TYR A 37 -0.55 -4.68 1.99
N PHE A 38 0.21 -4.69 3.09
CA PHE A 38 1.65 -4.43 3.05
C PHE A 38 2.41 -5.47 2.21
N ILE A 39 2.10 -6.76 2.39
CA ILE A 39 2.70 -7.84 1.60
C ILE A 39 2.34 -7.69 0.12
N ILE A 40 1.08 -7.39 -0.21
CA ILE A 40 0.67 -7.15 -1.60
C ILE A 40 1.43 -5.97 -2.19
N ALA A 41 1.56 -4.85 -1.47
CA ALA A 41 2.30 -3.70 -1.94
C ALA A 41 3.77 -4.04 -2.26
N MET A 42 4.42 -4.82 -1.39
CA MET A 42 5.80 -5.31 -1.60
C MET A 42 5.90 -6.27 -2.79
N LEU A 43 4.96 -7.20 -2.93
CA LEU A 43 4.91 -8.12 -4.07
C LEU A 43 4.74 -7.33 -5.37
N VAL A 44 3.79 -6.40 -5.42
CA VAL A 44 3.57 -5.55 -6.59
C VAL A 44 4.84 -4.77 -6.92
N MET A 45 5.48 -4.14 -5.95
CA MET A 45 6.73 -3.42 -6.17
C MET A 45 7.83 -4.31 -6.78
N GLY A 46 8.01 -5.54 -6.25
CA GLY A 46 9.02 -6.48 -6.75
C GLY A 46 8.68 -7.07 -8.12
N PHE A 47 7.40 -7.34 -8.38
CA PHE A 47 6.95 -7.99 -9.62
C PHE A 47 6.56 -6.99 -10.73
N TYR A 48 6.48 -5.70 -10.46
CA TYR A 48 5.99 -4.71 -11.42
C TYR A 48 6.81 -4.65 -12.72
N LEU A 49 8.13 -4.45 -12.60
CA LEU A 49 9.02 -4.39 -13.76
C LEU A 49 9.13 -5.71 -14.52
N PRO A 50 9.31 -6.88 -13.88
CA PRO A 50 9.32 -8.14 -14.61
C PRO A 50 7.97 -8.45 -15.26
N PHE A 51 6.85 -8.04 -14.67
CA PHE A 51 5.53 -8.15 -15.27
C PHE A 51 5.40 -7.27 -16.53
N LEU A 52 5.85 -6.01 -16.47
CA LEU A 52 5.91 -5.11 -17.62
C LEU A 52 6.76 -5.67 -18.76
N LYS A 53 7.93 -6.23 -18.43
CA LYS A 53 8.79 -6.91 -19.38
C LYS A 53 8.10 -8.13 -19.99
N GLY A 54 7.37 -8.89 -19.19
CA GLY A 54 6.57 -10.03 -19.66
C GLY A 54 5.52 -9.62 -20.68
N ILE A 55 4.76 -8.55 -20.40
CA ILE A 55 3.74 -8.03 -21.34
C ILE A 55 4.40 -7.48 -22.61
N ALA A 56 5.50 -6.75 -22.49
CA ALA A 56 6.20 -6.19 -23.64
C ALA A 56 6.73 -7.27 -24.59
N ASN A 57 7.17 -8.41 -24.04
CA ASN A 57 7.64 -9.56 -24.83
C ASN A 57 6.53 -10.58 -25.08
N PHE A 58 5.27 -10.24 -24.81
CA PHE A 58 4.15 -11.12 -25.13
C PHE A 58 3.95 -11.12 -26.64
N GLU A 59 4.35 -12.22 -27.27
CA GLU A 59 4.23 -12.44 -28.71
C GLU A 59 2.92 -13.16 -29.02
N ILE A 60 2.16 -12.58 -29.94
CA ILE A 60 1.03 -13.25 -30.59
C ILE A 60 1.53 -13.80 -31.94
N MET A 61 0.79 -14.78 -32.47
CA MET A 61 1.00 -15.46 -33.75
C MET A 61 1.83 -14.64 -34.76
N GLN A 62 2.97 -15.20 -35.19
CA GLN A 62 3.95 -14.60 -36.11
C GLN A 62 4.75 -13.36 -35.59
N ASN A 63 5.31 -13.41 -34.37
CA ASN A 63 6.23 -12.39 -33.83
C ASN A 63 5.65 -10.96 -33.72
N ILE A 64 4.32 -10.83 -33.65
CA ILE A 64 3.69 -9.53 -33.42
C ILE A 64 3.68 -9.29 -31.91
N GLN A 65 4.38 -8.24 -31.46
CA GLN A 65 4.39 -7.78 -30.08
C GLN A 65 3.46 -6.56 -29.94
N PRO A 66 2.13 -6.75 -29.81
CA PRO A 66 1.16 -5.66 -29.90
C PRO A 66 1.32 -4.62 -28.78
N PHE A 67 1.85 -5.02 -27.63
CA PHE A 67 2.02 -4.16 -26.47
C PHE A 67 3.41 -3.53 -26.37
N TYR A 68 4.38 -4.00 -27.15
CA TYR A 68 5.76 -3.51 -27.09
C TYR A 68 5.84 -2.01 -27.38
N HIS A 69 5.23 -1.58 -28.48
CA HIS A 69 5.21 -0.18 -28.90
C HIS A 69 4.57 0.73 -27.85
N LEU A 70 3.41 0.33 -27.32
CA LEU A 70 2.68 1.08 -26.29
C LEU A 70 3.48 1.22 -24.99
N ILE A 71 4.15 0.14 -24.57
CA ILE A 71 4.98 0.14 -23.35
C ILE A 71 6.27 0.94 -23.57
N ALA A 72 6.92 0.80 -24.72
CA ALA A 72 8.18 1.48 -25.02
C ALA A 72 8.00 3.00 -25.10
N GLU A 73 6.94 3.46 -25.76
CA GLU A 73 6.64 4.90 -25.87
C GLU A 73 6.28 5.54 -24.53
N ASN A 74 5.61 4.80 -23.66
CA ASN A 74 5.14 5.31 -22.37
C ASN A 74 6.01 4.88 -21.19
N PHE A 75 7.18 4.26 -21.44
CA PHE A 75 8.00 3.64 -20.40
C PHE A 75 8.38 4.59 -19.28
N THR A 76 8.67 5.86 -19.61
CA THR A 76 8.97 6.91 -18.62
C THR A 76 7.85 7.12 -17.62
N VAL A 77 6.58 7.06 -18.07
CA VAL A 77 5.40 7.18 -17.21
C VAL A 77 5.16 5.87 -16.47
N LEU A 78 5.22 4.73 -17.17
CA LEU A 78 4.99 3.41 -16.57
C LEU A 78 6.01 3.09 -15.48
N ARG A 79 7.26 3.53 -15.60
CA ARG A 79 8.28 3.32 -14.55
C ARG A 79 7.83 3.84 -13.18
N TRP A 80 7.07 4.95 -13.13
CA TRP A 80 6.53 5.48 -11.87
C TRP A 80 5.45 4.61 -11.24
N GLY A 81 4.84 3.71 -12.01
CA GLY A 81 3.88 2.73 -11.49
C GLY A 81 4.45 1.81 -10.41
N VAL A 82 5.77 1.59 -10.39
CA VAL A 82 6.44 0.81 -9.33
C VAL A 82 6.30 1.45 -7.94
N LEU A 83 6.09 2.76 -7.88
CA LEU A 83 5.86 3.51 -6.64
C LEU A 83 4.39 3.85 -6.47
N LEU A 84 3.73 4.32 -7.53
CA LEU A 84 2.34 4.77 -7.49
C LEU A 84 1.38 3.62 -7.15
N ILE A 85 1.55 2.44 -7.74
CA ILE A 85 0.63 1.33 -7.51
C ILE A 85 0.73 0.81 -6.07
N PRO A 86 1.92 0.52 -5.50
CA PRO A 86 2.03 0.18 -4.09
C PRO A 86 1.50 1.25 -3.14
N ALA A 87 1.71 2.54 -3.46
CA ALA A 87 1.18 3.64 -2.65
C ALA A 87 -0.35 3.64 -2.62
N VAL A 88 -1.00 3.44 -3.78
CA VAL A 88 -2.47 3.33 -3.86
C VAL A 88 -2.97 2.12 -3.06
N ILE A 89 -2.29 0.97 -3.16
CA ILE A 89 -2.65 -0.24 -2.40
C ILE A 89 -2.58 0.01 -0.89
N LEU A 90 -1.54 0.73 -0.42
CA LEU A 90 -1.40 1.07 0.99
C LEU A 90 -2.48 2.06 1.46
N ILE A 91 -2.85 3.04 0.62
CA ILE A 91 -3.94 3.98 0.93
C ILE A 91 -5.27 3.23 1.04
N LEU A 92 -5.58 2.36 0.08
CA LEU A 92 -6.79 1.52 0.12
C LEU A 92 -6.78 0.61 1.35
N GLY A 93 -5.64 -0.02 1.64
CA GLY A 93 -5.51 -0.85 2.83
C GLY A 93 -5.70 -0.08 4.14
N PHE A 94 -5.26 1.17 4.19
CA PHE A 94 -5.49 2.04 5.34
C PHE A 94 -6.98 2.39 5.50
N LEU A 95 -7.66 2.72 4.41
CA LEU A 95 -9.10 3.01 4.42
C LEU A 95 -9.91 1.79 4.87
N ASP A 96 -9.63 0.60 4.32
CA ASP A 96 -10.30 -0.65 4.72
C ASP A 96 -10.08 -1.00 6.19
N VAL A 97 -8.85 -0.80 6.69
CA VAL A 97 -8.51 -1.02 8.11
C VAL A 97 -9.29 -0.02 8.97
N ASN A 98 -9.40 1.24 8.55
CA ASN A 98 -10.16 2.26 9.27
C ASN A 98 -11.66 1.95 9.30
N ASP A 99 -12.24 1.54 8.18
CA ASP A 99 -13.65 1.18 8.09
C ASP A 99 -13.96 -0.04 8.97
N LEU A 100 -13.10 -1.07 8.95
CA LEU A 100 -13.24 -2.24 9.81
C LEU A 100 -13.06 -1.91 11.30
N TYR A 101 -12.28 -0.88 11.62
CA TYR A 101 -12.12 -0.39 12.99
C TYR A 101 -13.42 0.25 13.47
N HIS A 102 -13.97 1.19 12.68
CA HIS A 102 -15.23 1.86 12.98
C HIS A 102 -16.40 0.88 13.07
N GLU A 103 -16.53 -0.07 12.14
CA GLU A 103 -17.58 -1.10 12.17
C GLU A 103 -17.55 -1.92 13.47
N LYS A 104 -16.34 -2.21 13.98
CA LYS A 104 -16.19 -2.98 15.22
C LYS A 104 -16.39 -2.16 16.49
N LEU A 105 -16.11 -0.87 16.46
CA LEU A 105 -16.44 0.04 17.55
C LEU A 105 -17.96 0.17 17.67
N GLU A 106 -18.64 0.42 16.56
CA GLU A 106 -20.10 0.57 16.49
C GLU A 106 -20.81 -0.72 16.96
N LYS A 107 -20.33 -1.91 16.53
CA LYS A 107 -20.87 -3.20 17.00
C LYS A 107 -20.63 -3.49 18.48
N ARG A 108 -19.68 -2.81 19.13
CA ARG A 108 -19.45 -2.92 20.58
C ARG A 108 -20.19 -1.85 21.39
N GLY A 109 -20.97 -0.99 20.74
CA GLY A 109 -21.79 0.02 21.39
C GLY A 109 -21.01 1.26 21.86
N TYR A 110 -19.87 1.55 21.22
CA TYR A 110 -19.10 2.79 21.39
C TYR A 110 -19.36 3.74 20.25
#